data_AF-A0A6J6FV89-F1
#
_entry.id   AF-A0A6J6FV89-F1
#
_cell.length_a   1.000
_cell.length_b   1.000
_cell.length_c   1.000
_cell.angle_alpha   90.00
_cell.angle_beta   90.00
_cell.angle_gamma   90.00
#
_symmetry.space_group_name_H-M   'P 1'
#
loop_
_entity.id
_entity.type
_entity.pdbx_description
1 polymer ?
#
loop_
_entity_poly.entity_id
_entity_poly.type
_entity_poly.pdbx_seq_one_letter_code
_entity_poly.pdbx_strand_id
1 'polypeptide(L)' 'MILPGKAWLEFRLDKVDGQTRIIQEARFAPRGLGGQLYWYAVLPFHAFIFPTMLRNIIKRASQENELQK' A
#
# COMPACT_ATOMS: atom_id res chain seq x y z
N MET A 1 -13.20 -4.70 16.73
CA MET A 1 -14.03 -4.05 15.70
C MET A 1 -14.17 -5.02 14.53
N ILE A 2 -15.38 -5.43 14.20
CA ILE A 2 -15.65 -6.34 13.07
C ILE A 2 -15.51 -5.49 11.81
N LEU A 3 -14.39 -5.61 11.08
CA LEU A 3 -14.36 -5.10 9.72
C LEU A 3 -15.37 -5.93 8.90
N PRO A 4 -16.30 -5.29 8.15
CA PRO A 4 -17.23 -5.99 7.27
C PRO A 4 -16.50 -6.46 6.00
N GLY A 5 -15.40 -7.20 6.18
CA GLY A 5 -14.51 -7.62 5.10
C GLY A 5 -13.10 -7.94 5.56
N LYS A 6 -12.28 -8.45 4.64
CA LYS A 6 -10.84 -8.66 4.83
C LYS A 6 -10.09 -7.66 3.95
N ALA A 7 -9.15 -6.93 4.53
CA ALA A 7 -8.23 -6.06 3.79
C ALA A 7 -6.82 -6.60 3.98
N TRP A 8 -6.04 -6.66 2.91
CA TRP A 8 -4.62 -6.95 3.01
C TRP A 8 -3.83 -6.10 2.01
N LEU A 9 -2.60 -5.81 2.38
CA LEU A 9 -1.66 -5.01 1.59
C LEU A 9 -0.48 -5.92 1.26
N GLU A 10 -0.32 -6.22 -0.02
CA GLU A 10 0.81 -6.98 -0.53
C GLU A 10 1.90 -6.03 -1.00
N PHE A 11 3.14 -6.37 -0.65
CA PHE A 11 4.33 -5.70 -1.16
C PHE A 11 5.17 -6.72 -1.91
N ARG A 12 5.50 -6.41 -3.16
CA ARG A 12 6.44 -7.19 -3.96
C ARG A 12 7.63 -6.32 -4.31
N LEU A 13 8.82 -6.89 -4.20
CA LEU A 13 10.08 -6.22 -4.50
C LEU A 13 10.75 -6.98 -5.63
N ASP A 14 10.96 -6.30 -6.76
CA ASP A 14 11.63 -6.85 -7.93
C ASP A 14 12.92 -6.06 -8.18
N LYS A 15 14.01 -6.76 -8.50
CA LYS A 15 15.24 -6.12 -8.96
C LYS A 15 15.21 -6.06 -10.48
N VAL A 16 15.19 -4.85 -11.04
CA VAL A 16 15.17 -4.60 -12.48
C VAL A 16 16.25 -3.58 -12.80
N ASP A 17 17.20 -3.93 -13.68
CA ASP A 17 18.28 -3.04 -14.14
C ASP A 17 19.07 -2.37 -13.01
N GLY A 18 19.39 -3.12 -11.95
CA GLY A 18 20.13 -2.60 -10.78
C GLY A 18 19.29 -1.71 -9.84
N GLN A 19 18.02 -1.50 -10.14
CA GLN A 19 17.08 -0.75 -9.30
C GLN A 19 16.09 -1.70 -8.61
N THR A 20 15.63 -1.32 -7.42
CA THR A 20 14.57 -2.03 -6.70
C THR A 20 13.22 -1.42 -7.06
N ARG A 21 12.41 -2.14 -7.82
CA ARG A 21 11.00 -1.82 -8.07
C ARG A 21 10.16 -2.37 -6.92
N ILE A 22 9.33 -1.53 -6.31
CA ILE A 22 8.39 -1.93 -5.27
C ILE A 22 6.97 -1.81 -5.81
N ILE A 23 6.22 -2.90 -5.76
CA ILE A 23 4.81 -2.97 -6.15
C ILE A 23 3.99 -3.12 -4.87
N GLN A 24 3.09 -2.18 -4.64
CA GLN A 24 2.17 -2.20 -3.51
C GLN A 24 0.75 -2.47 -4.01
N GLU A 25 0.16 -3.61 -3.63
CA GLU A 25 -1.20 -4.01 -4.01
C GLU A 25 -2.09 -4.04 -2.77
N ALA A 26 -3.09 -3.16 -2.71
CA ALA A 26 -4.13 -3.18 -1.69
C ALA A 26 -5.33 -3.99 -2.19
N ARG A 27 -5.68 -5.07 -1.49
CA ARG A 27 -6.86 -5.90 -1.81
C ARG A 27 -7.88 -5.81 -0.68
N PHE A 28 -9.12 -5.56 -1.05
CA PHE A 28 -10.24 -5.53 -0.11
C PHE A 28 -11.32 -6.50 -0.59
N ALA A 29 -11.69 -7.43 0.29
CA ALA A 29 -12.80 -8.34 0.11
C ALA A 29 -13.97 -7.88 1.00
N PRO A 30 -14.85 -6.98 0.50
CA PRO A 30 -16.02 -6.53 1.25
C PRO A 30 -17.00 -7.70 1.47
N ARG A 31 -17.66 -7.74 2.62
CA ARG A 31 -18.84 -8.60 2.86
C ARG A 31 -20.10 -7.74 2.91
N GLY A 32 -21.02 -8.00 1.98
CA GLY A 32 -22.32 -7.33 1.91
C GLY A 32 -22.30 -5.92 1.28
N LEU A 33 -23.49 -5.37 1.06
CA LEU A 33 -23.71 -4.08 0.37
C LEU A 33 -23.17 -2.88 1.17
N GLY A 34 -23.26 -2.91 2.50
CA GLY A 34 -22.70 -1.86 3.36
C GLY A 34 -21.16 -1.78 3.28
N GLY A 35 -20.49 -2.93 3.11
CA GLY A 35 -19.04 -3.00 2.90
C GLY A 35 -18.61 -2.41 1.56
N GLN A 36 -19.44 -2.57 0.52
CA GLN A 36 -19.18 -1.96 -0.79
C GLN A 36 -19.35 -0.44 -0.75
N LEU A 37 -20.41 0.08 -0.12
CA LEU A 37 -20.64 1.53 -0.02
C LEU A 37 -19.53 2.22 0.77
N TYR A 38 -19.12 1.63 1.88
CA TYR A 38 -17.96 2.08 2.66
C TYR A 38 -16.67 2.05 1.83
N TRP A 39 -16.45 0.97 1.07
CA TRP A 39 -15.28 0.86 0.20
C TRP A 39 -15.20 2.01 -0.81
N TYR A 40 -16.29 2.31 -1.52
CA TYR A 40 -16.32 3.41 -2.49
C TYR A 40 -16.11 4.79 -1.84
N ALA A 41 -16.64 5.01 -0.65
CA ALA A 41 -16.44 6.27 0.08
C ALA A 41 -14.98 6.49 0.51
N VAL A 42 -14.27 5.43 0.90
CA VAL A 42 -12.86 5.50 1.36
C VAL A 42 -11.86 5.25 0.23
N LEU A 43 -12.29 4.72 -0.91
CA LEU A 43 -11.47 4.51 -2.11
C LEU A 43 -10.65 5.75 -2.52
N PRO A 44 -11.23 6.98 -2.61
CA PRO A 44 -10.44 8.16 -2.97
C PRO A 44 -9.33 8.43 -1.95
N PHE A 45 -9.58 8.26 -0.65
CA PHE A 45 -8.56 8.44 0.38
C PHE A 45 -7.40 7.44 0.23
N HIS A 46 -7.72 6.18 -0.05
CA HIS A 46 -6.70 5.15 -0.30
C HIS A 46 -5.82 5.49 -1.51
N ALA A 47 -6.38 6.09 -2.57
CA ALA A 47 -5.63 6.54 -3.73
C ALA A 47 -4.60 7.64 -3.40
N PHE A 48 -4.83 8.45 -2.36
CA PHE A 48 -3.88 9.48 -1.91
C PHE A 48 -2.88 8.96 -0.85
N ILE A 49 -3.35 8.14 0.08
CA ILE A 49 -2.56 7.67 1.22
C ILE A 49 -1.51 6.65 0.79
N PHE A 50 -1.86 5.68 -0.07
CA PHE A 50 -0.94 4.61 -0.46
C PHE A 50 0.32 5.11 -1.19
N PRO A 51 0.23 5.98 -2.22
CA PRO A 51 1.42 6.51 -2.89
C PRO A 51 2.31 7.32 -1.94
N THR A 52 1.70 8.07 -1.02
CA THR A 52 2.42 8.87 -0.03
C THR A 52 3.18 7.96 0.94
N MET A 53 2.54 6.90 1.42
CA MET A 53 3.15 5.92 2.31
C MET A 53 4.33 5.22 1.63
N LEU A 54 4.14 4.76 0.38
CA LEU A 54 5.18 4.09 -0.40
C LEU A 54 6.40 5.00 -0.65
N ARG A 55 6.17 6.28 -1.01
CA ARG A 55 7.24 7.27 -1.18
C ARG A 55 8.04 7.49 0.10
N ASN A 56 7.37 7.57 1.25
CA ASN A 56 8.03 7.74 2.53
C ASN A 56 8.88 6.52 2.90
N ILE A 57 8.38 5.31 2.64
CA ILE A 57 9.14 4.06 2.84
C ILE A 57 10.39 4.04 1.96
N ILE A 58 10.25 4.35 0.66
CA ILE A 58 11.38 4.40 -0.27
C ILE A 58 12.42 5.45 0.17
N LYS A 59 11.98 6.65 0.53
CA LYS A 59 12.85 7.73 1.00
C LYS A 59 13.62 7.32 2.26
N ARG A 60 12.95 6.65 3.21
CA ARG A 60 13.59 6.17 4.43
C ARG A 60 14.62 5.07 4.12
N ALA A 61 14.25 4.12 3.27
CA ALA A 61 15.12 3.03 2.86
C ALA A 61 16.37 3.51 2.10
N SER A 62 16.24 4.57 1.28
CA SER A 62 17.39 5.16 0.59
C SER A 62 18.33 5.89 1.54
N GLN A 63 17.79 6.64 2.51
CA GLN A 63 18.60 7.34 3.53
C GLN A 63 19.36 6.38 4.46
N GLU A 64 18.74 5.26 4.83
CA GLU A 64 19.42 4.24 5.65
C GLU A 64 20.55 3.55 4.90
N ASN A 65 20.44 3.40 3.57
CA ASN A 65 21.51 2.88 2.72
C ASN A 65 22.73 3.81 2.66
N GLU A 66 22.52 5.12 2.72
CA GLU A 66 23.59 6.13 2.74
C GLU A 66 24.29 6.21 4.11
N LEU A 67 23.58 5.91 5.21
CA LEU A 67 24.14 5.91 6.56
C LEU A 67 24.91 4.63 6.92
N GLN A 68 24.70 3.54 6.18
CA GLN A 68 25.42 2.27 6.36
C GLN A 68 26.66 2.12 5.45
N LYS A 69 26.90 3.07 4.55
CA LYS A 69 28.13 3.16 3.73
C LYS A 69 29.18 4.01 4.41
#